data_AF-A0A7L1B6Z8-F1
#
_entry.id   AF-A0A7L1B6Z8-F1
#
_cell.length_a   1.000
_cell.length_b   1.000
_cell.length_c   1.000
_cell.angle_alpha   90.00
_cell.angle_beta   90.00
_cell.angle_gamma   90.00
#
_symmetry.space_group_name_H-M   'P 1'
#
loop_
_entity.id
_entity.type
_entity.pdbx_description
1 polymer ?
#
loop_
_entity_poly.entity_id
_entity_poly.type
_entity_poly.pdbx_seq_one_letter_code
_entity_poly.pdbx_strand_id
1 'polypeptide(L)'
;AACRGLGGSAPRCTTDPLWKCRAKYTVRPVGMKKTGGRDHTGRIRVRGIGGGHKRRYRMIDFQRLRYEEGAPPEPFTEKVINVRYDPCSADIALVAGGNRKRWIIATENMQPGDSITNSPHIGRMAVSAKEGDAYPLGALPVGTLICNLESHPGKGAQYIRAAGTCGVLLRKVNGTAIVQLPSKRHMQVLETCVATVGRVSNVDHNKRVIGKAGRNRWLGKRPHTGLWHRKGGWAGRKIKPLPPMKSYVNLPRV
;
A
#
# COMPACT_ATOMS: atom_id res chain seq x y z
N ALA A 1 5.87 0.61 -57.97
CA ALA A 1 4.99 0.53 -56.78
C ALA A 1 5.62 -0.41 -55.76
N ALA A 2 6.38 0.12 -54.80
CA ALA A 2 7.05 -0.68 -53.78
C ALA A 2 6.12 -0.83 -52.56
N CYS A 3 5.61 -2.04 -52.35
CA CYS A 3 4.81 -2.40 -51.20
C CYS A 3 5.61 -2.15 -49.91
N ARG A 4 5.15 -1.19 -49.09
CA ARG A 4 5.68 -0.98 -47.74
C ARG A 4 5.40 -2.24 -46.92
N GLY A 5 6.45 -3.00 -46.63
CA GLY A 5 6.39 -4.13 -45.71
C GLY A 5 5.77 -3.68 -44.40
N LEU A 6 4.74 -4.39 -43.97
CA LEU A 6 4.15 -4.28 -42.64
C LEU A 6 5.27 -4.47 -41.62
N GLY A 7 5.68 -3.37 -40.98
CA GLY A 7 6.72 -3.37 -39.97
C GLY A 7 6.36 -4.36 -38.86
N GLY A 8 7.02 -5.52 -38.89
CA GLY A 8 7.02 -6.47 -37.79
C GLY A 8 7.39 -5.71 -36.52
N SER A 9 6.52 -5.78 -35.52
CA SER A 9 6.79 -5.17 -34.23
C SER A 9 8.08 -5.77 -33.67
N ALA A 10 9.14 -4.95 -33.63
CA ALA A 10 10.42 -5.32 -33.06
C ALA A 10 10.23 -5.99 -31.68
N PRO A 11 11.02 -7.02 -31.36
CA PRO A 11 10.95 -7.69 -30.07
C PRO A 11 11.32 -6.67 -28.99
N ARG A 12 10.32 -6.24 -28.21
CA ARG A 12 10.53 -5.32 -27.07
C ARG A 12 11.15 -6.06 -25.89
N CYS A 13 12.37 -6.54 -26.03
CA CYS A 13 13.24 -6.76 -24.88
C CYS A 13 13.96 -5.44 -24.60
N THR A 14 14.18 -5.10 -23.32
CA THR A 14 14.89 -3.89 -22.82
C THR A 14 14.10 -2.57 -22.82
N THR A 15 13.12 -2.44 -21.93
CA THR A 15 12.83 -1.11 -21.36
C THR A 15 12.82 -1.25 -19.86
N ASP A 16 13.98 -1.00 -19.25
CA ASP A 16 14.00 -0.73 -17.82
C ASP A 16 13.00 0.40 -17.56
N PRO A 17 11.98 0.17 -16.71
CA PRO A 17 11.00 1.20 -16.46
C PRO A 17 11.69 2.33 -15.69
N LEU A 18 12.04 3.41 -16.39
CA LEU A 18 12.66 4.63 -15.84
C LEU A 18 12.05 5.08 -14.50
N TRP A 19 10.76 4.83 -14.29
CA TRP A 19 10.06 5.17 -13.05
C TRP A 19 10.41 4.28 -11.84
N LYS A 20 10.84 3.03 -12.05
CA LYS A 20 11.32 2.13 -10.99
C LYS A 20 12.83 2.22 -10.78
N CYS A 21 13.58 2.58 -11.81
CA CYS A 21 15.05 2.71 -11.76
C CYS A 21 15.51 4.04 -11.15
N ARG A 22 14.57 4.86 -10.65
CA ARG A 22 14.90 6.15 -10.06
C ARG A 22 15.43 5.97 -8.64
N ALA A 23 16.67 6.40 -8.42
CA ALA A 23 17.32 6.32 -7.12
C ALA A 23 16.80 7.36 -6.11
N LYS A 24 16.57 8.60 -6.55
CA LYS A 24 16.19 9.71 -5.67
C LYS A 24 14.67 9.87 -5.55
N TYR A 25 14.19 10.10 -4.32
CA TYR A 25 12.78 10.39 -4.04
C TYR A 25 12.38 11.75 -4.62
N THR A 26 11.18 11.84 -5.22
CA THR A 26 10.60 13.14 -5.57
C THR A 26 9.08 13.16 -5.42
N VAL A 27 8.57 14.32 -5.04
CA VAL A 27 7.14 14.63 -4.97
C VAL A 27 6.51 14.77 -6.35
N ARG A 28 7.28 15.18 -7.37
CA ARG A 28 6.78 15.41 -8.73
C ARG A 28 6.30 14.10 -9.37
N PRO A 29 5.14 14.09 -10.06
CA PRO A 29 4.66 12.90 -10.75
C PRO A 29 5.62 12.44 -11.86
N VAL A 30 5.94 11.15 -11.87
CA VAL A 30 6.86 10.51 -12.81
C VAL A 30 6.09 9.81 -13.93
N GLY A 31 6.60 9.86 -15.16
CA GLY A 31 6.01 9.15 -16.29
C GLY A 31 6.08 7.63 -16.12
N MET A 32 4.95 6.93 -16.12
CA MET A 32 4.88 5.47 -15.95
C MET A 32 4.52 4.76 -17.25
N LYS A 33 5.39 3.86 -17.72
CA LYS A 33 5.06 2.93 -18.83
C LYS A 33 4.31 1.71 -18.27
N LYS A 34 3.23 1.31 -18.95
CA LYS A 34 2.43 0.12 -18.60
C LYS A 34 3.03 -1.14 -19.22
N THR A 35 2.97 -2.25 -18.50
CA THR A 35 3.48 -3.56 -18.97
C THR A 35 2.51 -4.29 -19.90
N GLY A 36 1.19 -4.10 -19.71
CA GLY A 36 0.17 -4.81 -20.48
C GLY A 36 0.12 -6.32 -20.24
N GLY A 37 0.55 -6.78 -19.05
CA GLY A 37 0.52 -8.19 -18.67
C GLY A 37 1.70 -9.03 -19.17
N ARG A 38 2.72 -8.38 -19.76
CA ARG A 38 3.93 -9.03 -20.26
C ARG A 38 5.07 -9.02 -19.26
N ASP A 39 5.93 -10.02 -19.34
CA ASP A 39 7.20 -10.09 -18.60
C ASP A 39 8.38 -9.50 -19.40
N HIS A 40 9.60 -9.65 -18.89
CA HIS A 40 10.82 -9.14 -19.53
C HIS A 40 11.14 -9.82 -20.87
N THR A 41 10.64 -11.03 -21.09
CA THR A 41 10.77 -11.76 -22.38
C THR A 41 9.76 -11.28 -23.42
N GLY A 42 8.80 -10.44 -23.03
CA GLY A 42 7.71 -9.98 -23.88
C GLY A 42 6.53 -10.95 -23.99
N ARG A 43 6.59 -12.11 -23.33
CA ARG A 43 5.49 -13.08 -23.29
C ARG A 43 4.41 -12.64 -22.31
N ILE A 44 3.15 -13.00 -22.59
CA ILE A 44 2.01 -12.69 -21.72
C ILE A 44 2.03 -13.62 -20.50
N ARG A 45 2.28 -13.07 -19.32
CA ARG A 45 2.25 -13.81 -18.04
C ARG A 45 0.92 -13.64 -17.31
N VAL A 46 0.31 -12.46 -17.41
CA VAL A 46 -1.00 -12.17 -16.80
C VAL A 46 -1.95 -11.66 -17.87
N ARG A 47 -3.03 -12.41 -18.11
CA ARG A 47 -4.08 -12.04 -19.08
C ARG A 47 -5.00 -10.96 -18.48
N GLY A 48 -5.76 -10.27 -19.32
CA GLY A 48 -6.74 -9.28 -18.85
C GLY A 48 -6.19 -7.88 -18.53
N ILE A 49 -4.88 -7.65 -18.68
CA ILE A 49 -4.24 -6.34 -18.44
C ILE A 49 -3.87 -5.69 -19.77
N GLY A 50 -4.21 -4.41 -19.97
CA GLY A 50 -3.77 -3.65 -21.14
C GLY A 50 -4.65 -2.45 -21.48
N GLY A 51 -4.10 -1.51 -22.25
CA GLY A 51 -4.77 -0.24 -22.59
C GLY A 51 -4.94 0.66 -21.36
N GLY A 52 -6.12 1.27 -21.22
CA GLY A 52 -6.47 2.20 -20.15
C GLY A 52 -5.82 3.58 -20.27
N HIS A 53 -6.37 4.55 -19.54
CA HIS A 53 -5.89 5.93 -19.57
C HIS A 53 -4.43 6.04 -19.09
N LYS A 54 -3.63 6.93 -19.70
CA LYS A 54 -2.24 7.17 -19.28
C LYS A 54 -2.21 7.65 -17.83
N ARG A 55 -1.21 7.21 -17.07
CA ARG A 55 -1.07 7.52 -15.63
C ARG A 55 0.34 8.00 -15.36
N ARG A 56 0.48 8.94 -14.43
CA ARG A 56 1.76 9.33 -13.83
C ARG A 56 1.84 8.70 -12.45
N TYR A 57 3.00 8.18 -12.10
CA TYR A 57 3.26 7.57 -10.81
C TYR A 57 3.68 8.65 -9.80
N ARG A 58 3.20 8.56 -8.57
CA ARG A 58 3.66 9.39 -7.45
C ARG A 58 4.39 8.49 -6.48
N MET A 59 5.59 8.89 -6.09
CA MET A 59 6.39 8.11 -5.14
C MET A 59 5.79 8.29 -3.75
N ILE A 60 5.27 7.20 -3.18
CA ILE A 60 4.72 7.19 -1.82
C ILE A 60 5.81 6.69 -0.87
N ASP A 61 5.98 7.39 0.24
CA ASP A 61 6.82 6.94 1.34
C ASP A 61 5.98 6.08 2.29
N PHE A 62 6.25 4.77 2.30
CA PHE A 62 5.56 3.82 3.17
C PHE A 62 6.20 3.73 4.56
N GLN A 63 7.37 4.33 4.76
CA GLN A 63 8.06 4.35 6.05
C GLN A 63 7.75 5.67 6.75
N ARG A 64 6.73 5.66 7.62
CA ARG A 64 6.30 6.88 8.35
C ARG A 64 7.42 7.43 9.22
N LEU A 65 8.05 6.56 10.00
CA LEU A 65 9.20 6.90 10.83
C LEU A 65 10.49 6.84 10.00
N ARG A 66 10.80 7.95 9.34
CA ARG A 66 12.03 8.16 8.58
C ARG A 66 12.60 9.49 9.02
N TYR A 67 13.83 9.55 9.51
CA TYR A 67 14.46 10.81 9.91
C TYR A 67 15.10 11.52 8.72
N GLU A 68 15.33 12.83 8.83
CA GLU A 68 16.19 13.56 7.89
C GLU A 68 17.66 13.19 8.14
N GLU A 69 18.49 13.33 7.12
CA GLU A 69 19.93 13.06 7.26
C GLU A 69 20.53 14.00 8.31
N GLY A 70 21.17 13.43 9.34
CA GLY A 70 21.77 14.19 10.45
C GLY A 70 20.80 14.60 11.56
N ALA A 71 19.49 14.32 11.44
CA ALA A 71 18.54 14.58 12.52
C ALA A 71 18.61 13.49 13.60
N PRO A 72 18.51 13.84 14.90
CA PRO A 72 18.42 12.86 15.97
C PRO A 72 17.12 12.04 15.83
N PRO A 73 17.08 10.80 16.37
CA PRO A 73 15.91 9.92 16.33
C PRO A 73 14.82 10.39 17.33
N GLU A 74 14.33 11.60 17.13
CA GLU A 74 13.32 12.25 17.95
C GLU A 74 11.93 12.22 17.30
N PRO A 75 10.85 12.25 18.11
CA PRO A 75 9.51 12.44 17.56
C PRO A 75 9.43 13.72 16.75
N PHE A 76 8.81 13.66 15.56
CA PHE A 76 8.63 14.82 14.70
C PHE A 76 7.20 14.94 14.19
N THR A 77 6.76 16.18 14.01
CA THR A 77 5.42 16.51 13.52
C THR A 77 5.51 16.95 12.07
N GLU A 78 4.54 16.52 11.26
CA GLU A 78 4.37 16.94 9.88
C GLU A 78 3.02 17.64 9.73
N LYS A 79 2.93 18.63 8.85
CA LYS A 79 1.68 19.29 8.48
C LYS A 79 1.16 18.74 7.16
N VAL A 80 -0.13 18.43 7.11
CA VAL A 80 -0.83 18.03 5.89
C VAL A 80 -1.06 19.26 5.03
N ILE A 81 -0.51 19.25 3.81
CA ILE A 81 -0.68 20.36 2.86
C ILE A 81 -1.93 20.15 2.01
N ASN A 82 -2.12 18.92 1.50
CA ASN A 82 -3.18 18.64 0.54
C ASN A 82 -3.49 17.14 0.50
N VAL A 83 -4.78 16.77 0.43
CA VAL A 83 -5.23 15.40 0.19
C VAL A 83 -5.76 15.30 -1.24
N ARG A 84 -5.23 14.35 -2.02
CA ARG A 84 -5.52 14.22 -3.44
C ARG A 84 -5.86 12.80 -3.83
N TYR A 85 -6.67 12.70 -4.88
CA TYR A 85 -6.91 11.45 -5.58
C TYR A 85 -5.64 10.87 -6.21
N ASP A 86 -5.40 9.59 -5.99
CA ASP A 86 -4.44 8.80 -6.75
C ASP A 86 -5.15 7.75 -7.63
N PRO A 87 -4.72 7.49 -8.87
CA PRO A 87 -5.32 6.45 -9.71
C PRO A 87 -5.19 5.01 -9.17
N CYS A 88 -4.54 4.83 -8.01
CA CYS A 88 -4.69 3.65 -7.15
C CYS A 88 -6.06 3.65 -6.43
N SER A 89 -6.22 2.83 -5.39
CA SER A 89 -7.49 2.70 -4.65
C SER A 89 -7.66 3.77 -3.58
N ALA A 90 -6.67 3.93 -2.70
CA ALA A 90 -6.67 4.90 -1.60
C ALA A 90 -6.23 6.30 -2.08
N ASP A 91 -6.66 7.33 -1.33
CA ASP A 91 -6.20 8.69 -1.55
C ASP A 91 -4.84 8.92 -0.87
N ILE A 92 -4.13 9.95 -1.32
CA ILE A 92 -2.79 10.28 -0.85
C ILE A 92 -2.76 11.68 -0.26
N ALA A 93 -1.97 11.86 0.78
CA ALA A 93 -1.73 13.16 1.41
C ALA A 93 -0.30 13.63 1.10
N LEU A 94 -0.17 14.90 0.72
CA LEU A 94 1.11 15.59 0.69
C LEU A 94 1.36 16.16 2.07
N VAL A 95 2.44 15.72 2.71
CA VAL A 95 2.85 16.19 4.03
C VAL A 95 4.20 16.87 3.96
N ALA A 96 4.41 17.85 4.83
CA ALA A 96 5.67 18.55 4.98
C ALA A 96 6.05 18.66 6.45
N GLY A 97 7.33 18.46 6.75
CA GLY A 97 7.91 18.65 8.07
C GLY A 97 9.39 18.96 7.90
N GLY A 98 9.92 19.88 8.70
CA GLY A 98 11.29 20.38 8.52
C GLY A 98 11.52 20.88 7.10
N ASN A 99 12.52 20.30 6.42
CA ASN A 99 12.95 20.73 5.09
C ASN A 99 12.46 19.82 3.96
N ARG A 100 11.67 18.78 4.25
CA ARG A 100 11.20 17.83 3.24
C ARG A 100 9.68 17.83 3.03
N LYS A 101 9.29 17.34 1.86
CA LYS A 101 7.91 17.05 1.49
C LYS A 101 7.81 15.62 0.97
N ARG A 102 6.77 14.90 1.35
CA ARG A 102 6.54 13.52 0.89
C ARG A 102 5.06 13.18 0.77
N TRP A 103 4.77 12.22 -0.10
CA TRP A 103 3.46 11.62 -0.24
C TRP A 103 3.34 10.44 0.72
N ILE A 104 2.24 10.41 1.46
CA ILE A 104 1.85 9.28 2.31
C ILE A 104 0.44 8.83 1.92
N ILE A 105 0.02 7.65 2.40
CA ILE A 105 -1.39 7.24 2.31
C ILE A 105 -2.21 8.11 3.27
N ALA A 106 -3.31 8.69 2.79
CA ALA A 106 -4.21 9.45 3.62
C ALA A 106 -5.08 8.52 4.49
N THR A 107 -5.28 8.90 5.74
CA THR A 107 -6.32 8.29 6.60
C THR A 107 -7.69 8.87 6.27
N GLU A 108 -8.76 8.30 6.83
CA GLU A 108 -10.14 8.61 6.48
C GLU A 108 -10.51 10.08 6.71
N ASN A 109 -10.25 10.60 7.90
CA ASN A 109 -10.67 11.95 8.28
C ASN A 109 -9.56 13.00 8.13
N MET A 110 -8.52 12.69 7.35
CA MET A 110 -7.37 13.59 7.17
C MET A 110 -7.74 14.81 6.31
N GLN A 111 -7.50 16.01 6.83
CA GLN A 111 -7.78 17.27 6.15
C GLN A 111 -6.51 18.11 5.92
N PRO A 112 -6.49 18.97 4.90
CA PRO A 112 -5.43 19.97 4.74
C PRO A 112 -5.36 20.89 5.96
N GLY A 113 -4.17 21.05 6.53
CA GLY A 113 -3.94 21.86 7.73
C GLY A 113 -3.63 21.04 8.98
N ASP A 114 -4.01 19.76 9.01
CA ASP A 114 -3.81 18.88 10.15
C ASP A 114 -2.32 18.67 10.46
N SER A 115 -2.02 18.55 11.76
CA SER A 115 -0.69 18.20 12.26
C SER A 115 -0.69 16.74 12.68
N ILE A 116 0.18 15.94 12.07
CA ILE A 116 0.35 14.51 12.34
C ILE A 116 1.68 14.25 13.04
N THR A 117 1.68 13.42 14.07
CA THR A 117 2.88 13.10 14.86
C THR A 117 3.44 11.74 14.45
N ASN A 118 4.75 11.66 14.28
CA ASN A 118 5.49 10.42 14.10
C ASN A 118 6.45 10.26 15.27
N SER A 119 6.29 9.22 16.07
CA SER A 119 7.14 8.97 17.24
C SER A 119 7.71 7.55 17.22
N PRO A 120 9.00 7.36 17.57
CA PRO A 120 9.58 6.04 17.82
C PRO A 120 9.37 5.55 19.26
N HIS A 121 8.94 6.42 20.17
CA HIS A 121 9.03 6.17 21.61
C HIS A 121 7.98 5.18 22.09
N ILE A 122 8.42 4.16 22.82
CA ILE A 122 7.56 3.20 23.51
C ILE A 122 7.56 3.55 24.99
N GLY A 123 6.54 4.30 25.42
CA GLY A 123 6.34 4.66 26.81
C GLY A 123 5.80 3.49 27.64
N ARG A 124 5.96 3.57 28.97
CA ARG A 124 5.36 2.61 29.91
C ARG A 124 3.83 2.63 29.87
N MET A 125 3.26 3.82 29.66
CA MET A 125 1.82 4.04 29.50
C MET A 125 1.46 4.14 28.02
N ALA A 126 0.28 3.65 27.66
CA ALA A 126 -0.22 3.73 26.30
C ALA A 126 -0.55 5.17 25.91
N VAL A 127 -0.27 5.53 24.65
CA VAL A 127 -0.53 6.87 24.11
C VAL A 127 -1.95 6.94 23.55
N SER A 128 -2.68 8.01 23.87
CA SER A 128 -3.94 8.35 23.21
C SER A 128 -3.66 8.97 21.84
N ALA A 129 -3.45 8.12 20.84
CA ALA A 129 -3.09 8.54 19.48
C ALA A 129 -4.29 9.07 18.70
N LYS A 130 -4.07 10.12 17.89
CA LYS A 130 -5.07 10.64 16.95
C LYS A 130 -4.96 9.89 15.62
N GLU A 131 -6.02 9.97 14.82
CA GLU A 131 -6.00 9.43 13.46
C GLU A 131 -4.91 10.13 12.61
N GLY A 132 -4.12 9.35 11.86
CA GLY A 132 -3.02 9.86 11.04
C GLY A 132 -1.65 9.87 11.74
N ASP A 133 -1.63 9.77 13.07
CA ASP A 133 -0.41 9.61 13.83
C ASP A 133 0.23 8.23 13.59
N ALA A 134 1.55 8.17 13.68
CA ALA A 134 2.31 6.94 13.53
C ALA A 134 3.13 6.65 14.79
N TYR A 135 2.89 5.48 15.37
CA TYR A 135 3.54 5.00 16.59
C TYR A 135 3.96 3.53 16.45
N PRO A 136 4.91 3.05 17.26
CA PRO A 136 5.16 1.62 17.38
C PRO A 136 3.95 0.93 18.02
N LEU A 137 3.71 -0.33 17.67
CA LEU A 137 2.61 -1.10 18.25
C LEU A 137 2.69 -1.21 19.77
N GLY A 138 3.90 -1.22 20.33
CA GLY A 138 4.14 -1.22 21.78
C GLY A 138 3.58 0.00 22.50
N ALA A 139 3.48 1.16 21.84
CA ALA A 139 2.98 2.40 22.44
C ALA A 139 1.45 2.53 22.39
N LEU A 140 0.78 1.77 21.51
CA LEU A 140 -0.67 1.91 21.28
C LEU A 140 -1.52 1.08 22.26
N PRO A 141 -2.70 1.55 22.69
CA PRO A 141 -3.60 0.74 23.49
C PRO A 141 -4.15 -0.45 22.69
N VAL A 142 -4.49 -1.52 23.42
CA VAL A 142 -5.16 -2.69 22.83
C VAL A 142 -6.55 -2.29 22.31
N GLY A 143 -6.97 -2.85 21.17
CA GLY A 143 -8.22 -2.52 20.51
C GLY A 143 -8.14 -1.36 19.52
N THR A 144 -6.98 -0.70 19.40
CA THR A 144 -6.78 0.38 18.44
C THR A 144 -6.92 -0.07 16.99
N LEU A 145 -7.59 0.75 16.19
CA LEU A 145 -7.65 0.60 14.75
C LEU A 145 -6.34 1.10 14.13
N ILE A 146 -5.74 0.28 13.28
CA ILE A 146 -4.45 0.59 12.64
C ILE A 146 -4.48 0.31 11.14
N CYS A 147 -3.68 1.05 10.40
CA CYS A 147 -3.38 0.83 8.99
C CYS A 147 -1.87 0.97 8.71
N ASN A 148 -1.45 0.68 7.48
CA ASN A 148 -0.05 0.80 7.04
C ASN A 148 0.95 0.07 7.96
N LEU A 149 0.70 -1.21 8.21
CA LEU A 149 1.49 -2.01 9.13
C LEU A 149 2.79 -2.54 8.50
N GLU A 150 3.90 -2.40 9.22
CA GLU A 150 5.20 -3.00 8.91
C GLU A 150 5.26 -4.49 9.30
N SER A 151 6.00 -5.31 8.55
CA SER A 151 6.27 -6.70 8.97
C SER A 151 7.43 -6.82 9.94
N HIS A 152 8.47 -6.01 9.73
CA HIS A 152 9.66 -5.91 10.56
C HIS A 152 9.96 -4.41 10.75
N PRO A 153 10.56 -4.01 11.88
CA PRO A 153 10.86 -2.61 12.14
C PRO A 153 11.69 -1.98 11.01
N GLY A 154 11.25 -0.85 10.49
CA GLY A 154 11.97 -0.09 9.45
C GLY A 154 11.86 -0.66 8.03
N LYS A 155 11.15 -1.77 7.82
CA LYS A 155 10.91 -2.34 6.48
C LYS A 155 9.90 -1.54 5.66
N GLY A 156 9.18 -0.62 6.30
CA GLY A 156 8.09 0.16 5.71
C GLY A 156 6.78 -0.63 5.62
N ALA A 157 5.68 0.11 5.48
CA ALA A 157 4.34 -0.46 5.48
C ALA A 157 4.10 -1.38 4.28
N GLN A 158 3.73 -2.64 4.57
CA GLN A 158 3.43 -3.64 3.55
C GLN A 158 1.95 -4.06 3.58
N TYR A 159 1.35 -4.07 4.76
CA TYR A 159 -0.02 -4.54 5.01
C TYR A 159 -0.98 -3.37 5.23
N ILE A 160 -2.27 -3.62 4.99
CA ILE A 160 -3.38 -2.70 5.31
C ILE A 160 -3.21 -1.32 4.65
N ARG A 161 -3.01 -1.32 3.33
CA ARG A 161 -2.80 -0.10 2.51
C ARG A 161 -3.97 0.24 1.58
N ALA A 162 -4.96 -0.64 1.49
CA ALA A 162 -6.05 -0.48 0.54
C ALA A 162 -7.12 0.46 1.09
N ALA A 163 -7.85 1.13 0.20
CA ALA A 163 -8.95 2.03 0.53
C ALA A 163 -9.94 1.41 1.52
N GLY A 164 -10.28 2.15 2.57
CA GLY A 164 -11.22 1.72 3.62
C GLY A 164 -10.75 0.55 4.50
N THR A 165 -9.53 0.04 4.35
CA THR A 165 -9.05 -1.08 5.18
C THR A 165 -8.50 -0.61 6.53
N CYS A 166 -8.74 -1.40 7.56
CA CYS A 166 -8.18 -1.25 8.89
C CYS A 166 -7.90 -2.64 9.50
N GLY A 167 -6.93 -2.71 10.39
CA GLY A 167 -6.69 -3.85 11.28
C GLY A 167 -6.90 -3.43 12.72
N VAL A 168 -6.84 -4.41 13.62
CA VAL A 168 -7.05 -4.19 15.06
C VAL A 168 -5.87 -4.78 15.83
N LEU A 169 -5.32 -4.02 16.77
CA LEU A 169 -4.34 -4.52 17.72
C LEU A 169 -5.05 -5.37 18.80
N LEU A 170 -4.78 -6.68 18.86
CA LEU A 170 -5.52 -7.60 19.73
C LEU A 170 -4.90 -7.77 21.12
N ARG A 171 -3.58 -8.00 21.18
CA ARG A 171 -2.85 -8.19 22.44
C ARG A 171 -1.35 -8.04 22.23
N LYS A 172 -0.62 -7.86 23.32
CA LYS A 172 0.84 -7.80 23.36
C LYS A 172 1.36 -8.91 24.27
N VAL A 173 2.40 -9.62 23.85
CA VAL A 173 3.01 -10.73 24.58
C VAL A 173 4.52 -10.67 24.36
N ASN A 174 5.31 -10.61 25.43
CA ASN A 174 6.77 -10.75 25.40
C ASN A 174 7.46 -9.88 24.33
N GLY A 175 7.16 -8.58 24.27
CA GLY A 175 7.74 -7.66 23.28
C GLY A 175 7.22 -7.83 21.85
N THR A 176 6.13 -8.58 21.67
CA THR A 176 5.48 -8.81 20.37
C THR A 176 4.01 -8.38 20.42
N ALA A 177 3.50 -7.93 19.28
CA ALA A 177 2.12 -7.52 19.12
C ALA A 177 1.40 -8.47 18.16
N ILE A 178 0.18 -8.85 18.52
CA ILE A 178 -0.71 -9.66 17.67
C ILE A 178 -1.76 -8.73 17.06
N VAL A 179 -1.77 -8.67 15.73
CA VAL A 179 -2.67 -7.84 14.94
C VAL A 179 -3.64 -8.71 14.15
N GLN A 180 -4.90 -8.30 14.08
CA GLN A 180 -5.87 -8.87 13.15
C GLN A 180 -5.85 -8.12 11.81
N LEU A 181 -5.61 -8.84 10.72
CA LEU A 181 -5.67 -8.30 9.37
C LEU A 181 -7.13 -8.17 8.89
N PRO A 182 -7.40 -7.37 7.83
CA PRO A 182 -8.74 -7.26 7.23
C PRO A 182 -9.34 -8.61 6.76
N SER A 183 -8.50 -9.60 6.47
CA SER A 183 -8.91 -10.97 6.14
C SER A 183 -9.33 -11.81 7.37
N LYS A 184 -9.38 -11.19 8.55
CA LYS A 184 -9.56 -11.82 9.88
C LYS A 184 -8.42 -12.75 10.32
N ARG A 185 -7.39 -12.93 9.50
CA ARG A 185 -6.19 -13.69 9.87
C ARG A 185 -5.36 -12.92 10.91
N HIS A 186 -4.87 -13.63 11.92
CA HIS A 186 -3.96 -13.06 12.92
C HIS A 186 -2.50 -13.06 12.45
N MET A 187 -1.76 -12.04 12.83
CA MET A 187 -0.36 -11.85 12.51
C MET A 187 0.40 -11.37 13.75
N GLN A 188 1.53 -12.02 14.06
CA GLN A 188 2.42 -11.62 15.15
C GLN A 188 3.64 -10.89 14.57
N VAL A 189 3.92 -9.72 15.14
CA VAL A 189 5.03 -8.82 14.77
C VAL A 189 5.71 -8.28 16.02
N LEU A 190 6.90 -7.70 15.90
CA LEU A 190 7.56 -7.03 17.01
C LEU A 190 6.80 -5.77 17.44
N GLU A 191 6.85 -5.43 18.71
CA GLU A 191 6.20 -4.23 19.24
C GLU A 191 6.82 -2.92 18.72
N THR A 192 8.06 -2.99 18.26
CA THR A 192 8.83 -1.89 17.65
C THR A 192 8.43 -1.60 16.21
N CYS A 193 7.63 -2.46 15.57
CA CYS A 193 7.08 -2.19 14.25
C CYS A 193 6.13 -0.97 14.31
N VAL A 194 6.28 -0.06 13.34
CA VAL A 194 5.44 1.14 13.26
C VAL A 194 4.14 0.84 12.55
N ALA A 195 3.05 1.44 13.03
CA ALA A 195 1.76 1.45 12.35
C ALA A 195 1.15 2.86 12.40
N THR A 196 0.26 3.16 11.46
CA THR A 196 -0.53 4.40 11.47
C THR A 196 -1.87 4.13 12.14
N VAL A 197 -2.32 5.04 12.99
CA VAL A 197 -3.60 4.91 13.69
C VAL A 197 -4.74 5.35 12.78
N GLY A 198 -5.83 4.57 12.79
CA GLY A 198 -7.05 4.83 12.02
C GLY A 198 -7.24 3.92 10.82
N ARG A 199 -8.17 4.33 9.95
CA ARG A 199 -8.57 3.62 8.72
C ARG A 199 -8.00 4.34 7.49
N VAL A 200 -7.76 3.59 6.41
CA VAL A 200 -7.34 4.20 5.15
C VAL A 200 -8.50 4.98 4.51
N SER A 201 -8.20 6.13 3.90
CA SER A 201 -9.13 6.95 3.11
C SER A 201 -9.95 6.20 2.05
N ASN A 202 -10.99 6.87 1.54
CA ASN A 202 -11.89 6.38 0.50
C ASN A 202 -12.66 5.11 0.93
N VAL A 203 -13.43 5.21 2.01
CA VAL A 203 -14.14 4.08 2.62
C VAL A 203 -15.20 3.48 1.68
N ASP A 204 -15.92 4.33 0.95
CA ASP A 204 -16.98 3.92 0.03
C ASP A 204 -16.48 3.42 -1.33
N HIS A 205 -15.17 3.16 -1.47
CA HIS A 205 -14.59 2.63 -2.70
C HIS A 205 -15.25 1.31 -3.15
N ASN A 206 -15.72 0.50 -2.21
CA ASN A 206 -16.40 -0.78 -2.47
C ASN A 206 -17.83 -0.61 -3.03
N LYS A 207 -18.53 0.49 -2.69
CA LYS A 207 -19.89 0.78 -3.15
C LYS A 207 -19.93 1.41 -4.55
N ARG A 208 -18.76 1.73 -5.12
CA ARG A 208 -18.66 2.37 -6.43
C ARG A 208 -19.22 1.49 -7.55
N VAL A 209 -20.24 1.99 -8.25
CA VAL A 209 -20.81 1.35 -9.44
C VAL A 209 -19.99 1.68 -10.71
N ILE A 210 -19.59 0.65 -11.45
CA ILE A 210 -18.82 0.81 -12.70
C ILE A 210 -19.70 1.36 -13.84
N GLY A 211 -20.98 1.02 -13.89
CA GLY A 211 -21.95 1.54 -14.86
C GLY A 211 -21.81 0.93 -16.25
N LYS A 212 -20.72 1.21 -16.97
CA LYS A 212 -20.50 0.74 -18.35
C LYS A 212 -19.18 -0.01 -18.53
N ALA A 213 -19.15 -0.95 -19.48
CA ALA A 213 -17.96 -1.73 -19.84
C ALA A 213 -16.75 -0.83 -20.22
N GLY A 214 -17.00 0.32 -20.85
CA GLY A 214 -15.96 1.31 -21.19
C GLY A 214 -15.15 1.79 -19.97
N ARG A 215 -15.78 1.91 -18.79
CA ARG A 215 -15.07 2.34 -17.57
C ARG A 215 -14.03 1.30 -17.13
N ASN A 216 -14.30 0.00 -17.31
CA ASN A 216 -13.30 -1.05 -17.10
C ASN A 216 -12.13 -0.92 -18.08
N ARG A 217 -12.40 -0.56 -19.34
CA ARG A 217 -11.36 -0.30 -20.33
C ARG A 217 -10.49 0.89 -19.94
N TRP A 218 -11.07 1.97 -19.39
CA TRP A 218 -10.31 3.13 -18.88
C TRP A 218 -9.41 2.77 -17.70
N LEU A 219 -9.86 1.86 -16.83
CA LEU A 219 -9.06 1.30 -15.73
C LEU A 219 -7.92 0.37 -16.20
N GLY A 220 -7.89 0.01 -17.49
CA GLY A 220 -6.86 -0.88 -18.05
C GLY A 220 -7.17 -2.37 -17.90
N LYS A 221 -8.45 -2.73 -17.66
CA LYS A 221 -8.93 -4.11 -17.59
C LYS A 221 -9.50 -4.51 -18.96
N ARG A 222 -8.98 -5.59 -19.55
CA ARG A 222 -9.47 -6.20 -20.79
C ARG A 222 -10.58 -7.23 -20.45
N PRO A 223 -11.50 -7.52 -21.38
CA PRO A 223 -12.50 -8.57 -21.18
C PRO A 223 -11.83 -9.94 -20.99
N HIS A 224 -12.57 -10.86 -20.35
CA HIS A 224 -12.18 -12.26 -20.26
C HIS A 224 -12.28 -12.95 -21.64
N THR A 225 -11.66 -14.13 -21.75
CA THR A 225 -11.79 -14.96 -22.95
C THR A 225 -13.23 -15.45 -23.13
N GLY A 226 -13.69 -15.57 -24.38
CA GLY A 226 -14.96 -16.20 -24.71
C GLY A 226 -14.91 -17.74 -24.67
N LEU A 227 -13.73 -18.33 -24.46
CA LEU A 227 -13.59 -19.78 -24.35
C LEU A 227 -14.36 -20.31 -23.14
N TRP A 228 -15.35 -21.15 -23.39
CA TRP A 228 -16.08 -21.84 -22.35
C TRP A 228 -15.19 -22.90 -21.68
N HIS A 229 -15.24 -22.95 -20.35
CA HIS A 229 -14.53 -23.94 -19.55
C HIS A 229 -15.52 -24.64 -18.62
N ARG A 230 -15.51 -25.98 -18.61
CA ARG A 230 -16.28 -26.76 -17.63
C ARG A 230 -15.73 -26.51 -16.23
N LYS A 231 -16.61 -26.22 -15.26
CA LYS A 231 -16.24 -26.10 -13.84
C LYS A 231 -15.72 -27.47 -13.35
N GLY A 232 -14.60 -27.48 -12.63
CA GLY A 232 -14.04 -28.68 -12.01
C GLY A 232 -14.33 -28.76 -10.51
N GLY A 233 -13.74 -29.74 -9.81
CA GLY A 233 -13.93 -29.95 -8.36
C GLY A 233 -13.42 -28.83 -7.45
N TRP A 234 -12.62 -27.90 -7.99
CA TRP A 234 -12.19 -26.68 -7.32
C TRP A 234 -13.34 -25.66 -7.17
N ALA A 235 -14.35 -25.72 -8.04
CA ALA A 235 -15.52 -24.87 -7.96
C ALA A 235 -16.44 -25.28 -6.79
N GLY A 236 -17.34 -24.38 -6.40
CA GLY A 236 -18.24 -24.57 -5.26
C GLY A 236 -17.70 -23.94 -3.97
N ARG A 237 -18.59 -23.73 -3.01
CA ARG A 237 -18.26 -23.11 -1.72
C ARG A 237 -17.35 -24.05 -0.93
N LYS A 238 -16.20 -23.55 -0.49
CA LYS A 238 -15.28 -24.27 0.39
C LYS A 238 -15.26 -23.58 1.75
N ILE A 239 -15.84 -24.22 2.77
CA ILE A 239 -15.80 -23.74 4.14
C ILE A 239 -14.51 -24.27 4.76
N LYS A 240 -13.53 -23.40 4.95
CA LYS A 240 -12.23 -23.73 5.55
C LYS A 240 -12.13 -23.05 6.91
N PRO A 241 -11.49 -23.69 7.91
CA PRO A 241 -11.14 -22.99 9.14
C PRO A 241 -10.20 -21.82 8.84
N LEU A 242 -10.13 -20.86 9.76
CA LEU A 242 -9.17 -19.77 9.64
C LEU A 242 -7.74 -20.33 9.62
N PRO A 243 -6.88 -19.86 8.70
CA PRO A 243 -5.49 -20.30 8.68
C PRO A 243 -4.79 -19.89 9.98
N PRO A 244 -3.77 -20.64 10.40
CA PRO A 244 -3.04 -20.33 11.62
C PRO A 244 -2.39 -18.95 11.56
N MET A 245 -2.16 -18.39 12.75
CA MET A 245 -1.48 -17.11 12.93
C MET A 245 -0.14 -17.12 12.20
N LYS A 246 0.16 -16.04 11.47
CA LYS A 246 1.46 -15.87 10.83
C LYS A 246 2.40 -15.14 11.78
N SER A 247 3.52 -15.76 12.17
CA SER A 247 4.55 -15.08 12.99
C SER A 247 5.71 -14.60 12.13
N TYR A 248 6.17 -13.37 12.41
CA TYR A 248 7.40 -12.78 11.88
C TYR A 248 8.51 -12.69 12.92
N VAL A 249 8.25 -13.20 14.12
CA VAL A 249 9.22 -13.18 15.22
C VAL A 249 10.04 -14.45 15.13
N ASN A 250 11.36 -14.28 14.96
CA ASN A 250 12.28 -15.40 15.07
C ASN A 250 12.53 -15.64 16.56
N LEU A 251 12.21 -16.83 17.05
CA LEU A 251 12.60 -17.23 18.39
C LEU A 251 14.14 -17.29 18.44
N PRO A 252 14.78 -16.80 19.53
CA PRO A 252 16.19 -17.06 19.72
C PRO A 252 16.41 -18.57 19.68
N ARG A 253 17.43 -19.01 18.92
CA ARG A 253 17.83 -20.41 18.96
C ARG A 253 18.42 -20.65 20.34
N VAL A 254 17.79 -21.55 21.10
CA VAL A 254 18.32 -22.10 22.36
C VAL A 254 19.51 -22.98 22.02
#